data_AF-A0A968DMD7-F1
#
_entry.id   AF-A0A968DMD7-F1
#
_cell.length_a   1.000
_cell.length_b   1.000
_cell.length_c   1.000
_cell.angle_alpha   90.00
_cell.angle_beta   90.00
_cell.angle_gamma   90.00
#
_symmetry.space_group_name_H-M   'P 1'
#
loop_
_entity.id
_entity.type
_entity.pdbx_description
1 polymer ?
#
loop_
_entity_poly.entity_id
_entity_poly.type
_entity_poly.pdbx_seq_one_letter_code
_entity_poly.pdbx_strand_id
1 'polypeptide(L)'
;ILLAWLWVVRKIMGDEPIPEIEPIHRPRIELIWAILTLAIAMMLAANSYAGWIEQPSWILPVFMVASVLLLFIVFRYPCRDLGLSWPTRRGWLSLLVVILVNIAAAALFQILPAGEAEPIPQADLSNQISGVWSVLLLIFGLLWRAALPEELLLRITLQPRLAQFVPLGWAILVQSLLFSAGHLPQQLIYYQEPILIAAADLLIVNNGIIGGYLWWRTRSLPLLLLLHLFAYARFGI
;
A
#
# COMPACT_ATOMS: atom_id res chain seq x y z
N ILE A 1 5.50 -15.26 -5.73
CA ILE A 1 4.49 -14.23 -6.02
C ILE A 1 5.14 -12.92 -6.49
N LEU A 2 5.94 -12.25 -5.65
CA LEU A 2 6.60 -10.98 -5.96
C LEU A 2 7.34 -10.94 -7.33
N LEU A 3 8.20 -11.93 -7.59
CA LEU A 3 8.94 -12.00 -8.87
C LEU A 3 8.01 -12.13 -10.09
N ALA A 4 6.90 -12.86 -9.94
CA ALA A 4 5.91 -13.01 -10.99
C ALA A 4 5.21 -11.68 -11.27
N TRP A 5 4.81 -10.93 -10.24
CA TRP A 5 4.25 -9.59 -10.42
C TRP A 5 5.21 -8.66 -11.17
N LEU A 6 6.45 -8.55 -10.69
CA LEU A 6 7.45 -7.68 -11.30
C LEU A 6 7.72 -8.05 -12.76
N TRP A 7 7.84 -9.34 -13.06
CA TRP A 7 8.05 -9.82 -14.42
C TRP A 7 6.87 -9.50 -15.34
N VAL A 8 5.65 -9.79 -14.91
CA VAL A 8 4.43 -9.53 -15.70
C VAL A 8 4.28 -8.04 -15.98
N VAL A 9 4.34 -7.19 -14.95
CA VAL A 9 4.11 -5.75 -15.14
C VAL A 9 5.21 -5.14 -15.99
N ARG A 10 6.48 -5.55 -15.81
CA ARG A 10 7.57 -5.13 -16.69
C ARG A 10 7.32 -5.55 -18.14
N LYS A 11 6.81 -6.76 -18.37
CA LYS A 11 6.53 -7.26 -19.73
C LYS A 11 5.37 -6.53 -20.40
N ILE A 12 4.29 -6.24 -19.66
CA ILE A 12 3.10 -5.59 -20.21
C ILE A 12 3.36 -4.10 -20.44
N MET A 13 4.00 -3.44 -19.48
CA MET A 13 4.12 -2.00 -19.48
C MET A 13 5.48 -1.49 -19.90
N GLY A 14 6.50 -2.34 -20.10
CA GLY A 14 7.90 -1.93 -20.30
C GLY A 14 8.12 -0.86 -21.37
N ASP A 15 7.31 -0.89 -22.44
CA ASP A 15 7.42 0.04 -23.57
C ASP A 15 6.56 1.31 -23.42
N GLU A 16 5.75 1.42 -22.37
CA GLU A 16 4.96 2.64 -22.16
C GLU A 16 5.86 3.84 -21.82
N PRO A 17 5.53 5.05 -22.30
CA PRO A 17 6.23 6.25 -21.86
C PRO A 17 6.00 6.46 -20.37
N ILE A 18 7.04 6.86 -19.66
CA ILE A 18 6.93 7.23 -18.24
C ILE A 18 6.25 8.60 -18.19
N PRO A 19 5.17 8.78 -17.41
CA PRO A 19 4.52 10.07 -17.27
C PRO A 19 5.50 11.13 -16.75
N GLU A 20 5.38 12.36 -17.27
CA GLU A 20 6.15 13.50 -16.79
C GLU A 20 5.84 13.79 -15.31
N ILE A 21 6.85 14.25 -14.57
CA ILE A 21 6.78 14.48 -13.13
C ILE A 21 7.16 15.93 -12.88
N GLU A 22 6.34 16.64 -12.11
CA GLU A 22 6.70 17.96 -11.64
C GLU A 22 7.96 17.89 -10.75
N PRO A 23 8.94 18.80 -10.91
CA PRO A 23 10.11 18.80 -10.05
C PRO A 23 9.72 18.98 -8.58
N ILE A 24 10.35 18.19 -7.71
CA ILE A 24 10.13 18.34 -6.26
C ILE A 24 10.75 19.67 -5.80
N HIS A 25 9.93 20.55 -5.21
CA HIS A 25 10.31 21.92 -4.85
C HIS A 25 11.38 21.99 -3.76
N ARG A 26 11.21 21.24 -2.65
CA ARG A 26 12.15 21.22 -1.52
C ARG A 26 12.44 19.77 -1.10
N PRO A 27 13.24 19.02 -1.88
CA PRO A 27 13.39 17.58 -1.70
C PRO A 27 13.72 17.12 -0.27
N ARG A 28 14.62 17.82 0.42
CA ARG A 28 15.04 17.45 1.79
C ARG A 28 13.92 17.67 2.81
N ILE A 29 13.30 18.85 2.78
CA ILE A 29 12.25 19.24 3.75
C ILE A 29 11.03 18.35 3.55
N GLU A 30 10.63 18.12 2.31
CA GLU A 30 9.49 17.29 1.99
C GLU A 30 9.73 15.80 2.31
N LEU A 31 10.96 15.31 2.12
CA LEU A 31 11.33 13.96 2.55
C LEU A 31 11.26 13.81 4.07
N ILE A 32 11.83 14.78 4.81
CA ILE A 32 11.76 14.81 6.28
C ILE A 32 10.29 14.83 6.73
N TRP A 33 9.46 15.65 6.10
CA TRP A 33 8.02 15.69 6.38
C TRP A 33 7.38 14.31 6.21
N ALA A 34 7.58 13.66 5.06
CA ALA A 34 7.01 12.33 4.79
C ALA A 34 7.48 11.27 5.80
N ILE A 35 8.77 11.27 6.17
CA ILE A 35 9.33 10.35 7.16
C ILE A 35 8.74 10.62 8.55
N LEU A 36 8.62 11.89 8.96
CA LEU A 36 8.02 12.26 10.25
C LEU A 36 6.54 11.88 10.31
N THR A 37 5.77 12.13 9.25
CA THR A 37 4.37 11.68 9.15
C THR A 37 4.28 10.16 9.31
N LEU A 38 5.14 9.40 8.62
CA LEU A 38 5.15 7.93 8.76
C LEU A 38 5.52 7.50 10.19
N ALA A 39 6.56 8.08 10.79
CA ALA A 39 6.98 7.75 12.14
C ALA A 39 5.89 8.04 13.19
N ILE A 40 5.21 9.18 13.08
CA ILE A 40 4.09 9.53 13.96
C ILE A 40 2.92 8.56 13.74
N ALA A 41 2.59 8.24 12.49
CA ALA A 41 1.54 7.27 12.18
C ALA A 41 1.83 5.89 12.80
N MET A 42 3.06 5.40 12.65
CA MET A 42 3.52 4.14 13.26
C MET A 42 3.47 4.17 14.78
N MET A 43 3.90 5.28 15.40
CA MET A 43 3.82 5.46 16.85
C MET A 43 2.37 5.43 17.34
N LEU A 44 1.47 6.16 16.68
CA LEU A 44 0.04 6.17 17.02
C LEU A 44 -0.58 4.78 16.88
N ALA A 45 -0.28 4.07 15.79
CA ALA A 45 -0.74 2.70 15.58
C ALA A 45 -0.24 1.75 16.68
N ALA A 46 1.07 1.78 16.98
CA ALA A 46 1.67 0.94 18.01
C ALA A 46 1.06 1.17 19.40
N ASN A 47 0.89 2.43 19.80
CA ASN A 47 0.29 2.79 21.08
C ASN A 47 -1.19 2.35 21.16
N SER A 48 -1.92 2.46 20.04
CA SER A 48 -3.31 2.02 19.96
C SER A 48 -3.43 0.50 20.04
N TYR A 49 -2.57 -0.25 19.34
CA TYR A 49 -2.53 -1.71 19.41
C TYR A 49 -2.10 -2.23 20.79
N ALA A 50 -1.22 -1.50 21.48
CA ALA A 50 -0.82 -1.82 22.84
C ALA A 50 -1.90 -1.50 23.89
N GLY A 51 -2.99 -0.85 23.49
CA GLY A 51 -4.05 -0.40 24.40
C GLY A 51 -3.65 0.76 25.31
N TRP A 52 -2.55 1.47 25.00
CA TRP A 52 -2.07 2.61 25.81
C TRP A 52 -2.81 3.91 25.48
N ILE A 53 -3.30 4.04 24.24
CA ILE A 53 -4.08 5.19 23.80
C ILE A 53 -5.36 4.67 23.14
N GLU A 54 -6.50 5.00 23.75
CA GLU A 54 -7.79 4.87 23.09
C GLU A 54 -7.95 6.02 22.09
N GLN A 55 -7.97 5.69 20.81
CA GLN A 55 -8.20 6.66 19.74
C GLN A 55 -9.27 6.16 18.78
N PRO A 56 -10.16 7.04 18.31
CA PRO A 56 -11.05 6.71 17.21
C PRO A 56 -10.28 6.23 15.98
N SER A 57 -10.80 5.19 15.32
CA SER A 57 -10.16 4.56 14.16
C SER A 57 -9.95 5.47 12.95
N TRP A 58 -10.56 6.67 12.94
CA TRP A 58 -10.42 7.66 11.87
C TRP A 58 -9.24 8.61 12.09
N ILE A 59 -8.65 8.68 13.29
CA ILE A 59 -7.57 9.65 13.58
C ILE A 59 -6.35 9.38 12.71
N LEU A 60 -5.89 8.12 12.66
CA LEU A 60 -4.73 7.73 11.88
C LEU A 60 -4.87 8.04 10.37
N PRO A 61 -5.92 7.59 9.67
CA PRO A 61 -6.09 7.90 8.25
C PRO A 61 -6.25 9.40 7.99
N VAL A 62 -6.99 10.13 8.84
CA VAL A 62 -7.14 11.59 8.71
C VAL A 62 -5.78 12.28 8.86
N PHE A 63 -4.99 11.91 9.86
CA PHE A 63 -3.66 12.49 10.08
C PHE A 63 -2.74 12.30 8.86
N MET A 64 -2.68 11.08 8.31
CA MET A 64 -1.86 10.78 7.14
C MET A 64 -2.32 11.57 5.91
N VAL A 65 -3.62 11.55 5.59
CA VAL A 65 -4.19 12.28 4.44
C VAL A 65 -3.98 13.79 4.62
N ALA A 66 -4.30 14.34 5.77
CA ALA A 66 -4.15 15.77 6.07
C ALA A 66 -2.69 16.22 5.96
N SER A 67 -1.73 15.40 6.42
CA SER A 67 -0.30 15.70 6.31
C SER A 67 0.16 15.79 4.86
N VAL A 68 -0.34 14.90 3.98
CA VAL A 68 -0.03 14.95 2.55
C VAL A 68 -0.67 16.17 1.89
N LEU A 69 -1.96 16.42 2.15
CA LEU A 69 -2.67 17.57 1.59
C LEU A 69 -2.03 18.89 2.02
N LEU A 70 -1.61 19.00 3.28
CA LEU A 70 -0.94 20.20 3.80
C LEU A 70 0.39 20.44 3.07
N LEU A 71 1.19 19.40 2.82
CA LEU A 71 2.41 19.49 2.02
C LEU A 71 2.08 20.01 0.61
N PHE A 72 1.06 19.45 -0.04
CA PHE A 72 0.66 19.86 -1.38
C PHE A 72 0.20 21.33 -1.44
N ILE A 73 -0.57 21.78 -0.45
CA ILE A 73 -1.03 23.17 -0.35
C ILE A 73 0.13 24.13 -0.09
N VAL A 74 0.99 23.83 0.89
CA VAL A 74 2.12 24.69 1.29
C VAL A 74 3.11 24.86 0.15
N PHE A 75 3.44 23.78 -0.55
CA PHE A 75 4.36 23.81 -1.68
C PHE A 75 3.68 24.05 -3.04
N ARG A 76 2.36 24.26 -3.06
CA ARG A 76 1.56 24.58 -4.26
C ARG A 76 1.68 23.57 -5.39
N TYR A 77 1.73 22.29 -5.06
CA TYR A 77 1.66 21.22 -6.06
C TYR A 77 0.28 21.20 -6.72
N PRO A 78 0.19 21.00 -8.05
CA PRO A 78 -1.10 20.85 -8.72
C PRO A 78 -1.78 19.53 -8.36
N CYS A 79 -3.11 19.50 -8.40
CA CYS A 79 -3.89 18.30 -8.08
C CYS A 79 -3.55 17.09 -8.98
N ARG A 80 -3.02 17.31 -10.18
CA ARG A 80 -2.57 16.22 -11.06
C ARG A 80 -1.46 15.36 -10.44
N ASP A 81 -0.65 15.94 -9.56
CA ASP A 81 0.48 15.24 -8.91
C ASP A 81 0.03 14.31 -7.79
N LEU A 82 -1.23 14.41 -7.36
CA LEU A 82 -1.89 13.39 -6.54
C LEU A 82 -2.17 12.11 -7.34
N GLY A 83 -1.84 12.08 -8.63
CA GLY A 83 -2.03 10.91 -9.47
C GLY A 83 -3.49 10.63 -9.79
N LEU A 84 -4.35 11.65 -9.82
CA LEU A 84 -5.75 11.55 -10.24
C LEU A 84 -5.87 11.40 -11.77
N SER A 85 -5.01 10.55 -12.35
CA SER A 85 -4.93 10.24 -13.77
C SER A 85 -5.60 8.89 -14.04
N TRP A 86 -6.24 8.78 -15.20
CA TRP A 86 -6.85 7.52 -15.61
C TRP A 86 -5.77 6.56 -16.11
N PRO A 87 -5.78 5.28 -15.68
CA PRO A 87 -4.78 4.32 -16.15
C PRO A 87 -4.91 4.01 -17.63
N THR A 88 -3.79 3.69 -18.28
CA THR A 88 -3.78 3.16 -19.64
C THR A 88 -4.41 1.77 -19.68
N ARG A 89 -4.76 1.29 -20.88
CA ARG A 89 -5.24 -0.09 -21.08
C ARG A 89 -4.24 -1.13 -20.56
N ARG A 90 -2.94 -0.89 -20.72
CA ARG A 90 -1.88 -1.79 -20.24
C ARG A 90 -1.71 -1.70 -18.72
N GLY A 91 -1.92 -0.52 -18.12
CA GLY A 91 -2.04 -0.37 -16.68
C GLY A 91 -3.16 -1.25 -16.11
N TRP A 92 -4.37 -1.15 -16.70
CA TRP A 92 -5.51 -2.01 -16.32
C TRP A 92 -5.23 -3.50 -16.50
N LEU A 93 -4.63 -3.90 -17.62
CA LEU A 93 -4.25 -5.28 -17.86
C LEU A 93 -3.23 -5.78 -16.82
N SER A 94 -2.26 -4.94 -16.45
CA SER A 94 -1.26 -5.29 -15.44
C SER A 94 -1.88 -5.51 -14.07
N LEU A 95 -2.80 -4.64 -13.66
CA LEU A 95 -3.58 -4.83 -12.44
C LEU A 95 -4.36 -6.15 -12.47
N LEU A 96 -5.09 -6.43 -13.56
CA LEU A 96 -5.85 -7.66 -13.71
C LEU A 96 -4.97 -8.90 -13.57
N VAL A 97 -3.81 -8.93 -14.24
CA VAL A 97 -2.92 -10.10 -14.16
C VAL A 97 -2.31 -10.24 -12.76
N VAL A 98 -1.98 -9.13 -12.07
CA VAL A 98 -1.51 -9.19 -10.68
C VAL A 98 -2.59 -9.79 -9.76
N ILE A 99 -3.86 -9.42 -9.94
CA ILE A 99 -4.98 -10.02 -9.21
C ILE A 99 -5.08 -11.52 -9.51
N LEU A 100 -5.01 -11.92 -10.78
CA LEU A 100 -5.06 -13.34 -11.17
C LEU A 100 -3.88 -14.16 -10.58
N VAL A 101 -2.68 -13.59 -10.53
CA VAL A 101 -1.52 -14.23 -9.87
C VAL A 101 -1.78 -14.45 -8.38
N ASN A 102 -2.45 -13.50 -7.71
CA ASN A 102 -2.84 -13.65 -6.31
C ASN A 102 -3.87 -14.75 -6.11
N ILE A 103 -4.92 -14.78 -6.94
CA ILE A 103 -5.95 -15.83 -6.91
C ILE A 103 -5.31 -17.20 -7.13
N ALA A 104 -4.41 -17.32 -8.12
CA ALA A 104 -3.71 -18.57 -8.39
C ALA A 104 -2.81 -18.98 -7.22
N ALA A 105 -2.12 -18.04 -6.58
CA ALA A 105 -1.31 -18.32 -5.40
C ALA A 105 -2.17 -18.81 -4.23
N ALA A 106 -3.28 -18.13 -3.93
CA ALA A 106 -4.22 -18.53 -2.89
C ALA A 106 -4.78 -19.94 -3.15
N ALA A 107 -5.19 -20.24 -4.39
CA ALA A 107 -5.64 -21.58 -4.78
C ALA A 107 -4.54 -22.65 -4.61
N LEU A 108 -3.28 -22.33 -4.85
CA LEU A 108 -2.16 -23.25 -4.61
C LEU A 108 -1.96 -23.51 -3.11
N PHE A 109 -2.12 -22.50 -2.25
CA PHE A 109 -2.04 -22.67 -0.79
C PHE A 109 -3.14 -23.57 -0.24
N GLN A 110 -4.32 -23.61 -0.87
CA GLN A 110 -5.42 -24.52 -0.53
C GLN A 110 -5.11 -26.01 -0.82
N ILE A 111 -4.07 -26.30 -1.61
CA ILE A 111 -3.65 -27.67 -1.95
C ILE A 111 -2.59 -28.19 -0.97
N LEU A 112 -2.03 -27.32 -0.11
CA LEU A 112 -1.03 -27.74 0.88
C LEU A 112 -1.64 -28.71 1.92
N PRO A 113 -0.86 -29.68 2.41
CA PRO A 113 -1.30 -30.59 3.47
C PRO A 113 -1.80 -29.83 4.71
N ALA A 114 -2.82 -30.38 5.36
CA ALA A 114 -3.36 -29.83 6.61
C ALA A 114 -2.23 -29.74 7.67
N GLY A 115 -1.92 -28.52 8.12
CA GLY A 115 -0.81 -28.23 9.03
C GLY A 115 0.36 -27.45 8.41
N GLU A 116 0.47 -27.38 7.09
CA GLU A 116 1.43 -26.51 6.39
C GLU A 116 0.84 -25.15 6.00
N ALA A 117 -0.49 -25.08 5.90
CA ALA A 117 -1.23 -23.83 5.86
C ALA A 117 -1.60 -23.44 7.30
N GLU A 118 -0.98 -22.39 7.84
CA GLU A 118 -1.54 -21.78 9.03
C GLU A 118 -2.97 -21.29 8.71
N PRO A 119 -3.93 -21.47 9.63
CA PRO A 119 -5.21 -20.81 9.52
C PRO A 119 -4.94 -19.32 9.62
N ILE A 120 -4.80 -18.65 8.48
CA ILE A 120 -4.87 -17.19 8.42
C ILE A 120 -6.18 -16.87 9.14
N PRO A 121 -6.18 -16.06 10.21
CA PRO A 121 -7.39 -15.56 10.80
C PRO A 121 -8.07 -14.68 9.75
N GLN A 122 -8.80 -15.31 8.84
CA GLN A 122 -9.69 -14.60 7.96
C GLN A 122 -10.74 -14.06 8.91
N ALA A 123 -10.71 -12.74 9.15
CA ALA A 123 -11.94 -12.07 9.52
C ALA A 123 -12.90 -12.46 8.41
N ASP A 124 -13.79 -13.40 8.69
CA ASP A 124 -14.71 -13.95 7.71
C ASP A 124 -15.69 -12.82 7.36
N LEU A 125 -15.27 -11.99 6.42
CA LEU A 125 -15.99 -10.81 5.95
C LEU A 125 -17.34 -11.23 5.38
N SER A 126 -17.51 -12.50 4.99
CA SER A 126 -18.80 -13.04 4.56
C SER A 126 -19.87 -12.88 5.65
N ASN A 127 -19.51 -13.01 6.94
CA ASN A 127 -20.44 -12.81 8.06
C ASN A 127 -20.80 -11.33 8.31
N GLN A 128 -20.05 -10.39 7.74
CA GLN A 128 -20.34 -8.95 7.80
C GLN A 128 -21.08 -8.44 6.56
N ILE A 129 -21.25 -9.30 5.54
CA ILE A 129 -21.89 -8.96 4.27
C ILE A 129 -23.35 -9.42 4.30
N SER A 130 -24.25 -8.50 4.67
CA SER A 130 -25.71 -8.75 4.70
C SER A 130 -26.45 -8.19 3.48
N GLY A 131 -25.74 -7.54 2.55
CA GLY A 131 -26.31 -6.99 1.32
C GLY A 131 -25.39 -6.00 0.60
N VAL A 132 -25.83 -5.47 -0.55
CA VAL A 132 -25.01 -4.60 -1.42
C VAL A 132 -24.44 -3.38 -0.66
N TRP A 133 -25.21 -2.78 0.23
CA TRP A 133 -24.76 -1.63 1.03
C TRP A 133 -23.63 -1.98 2.00
N SER A 134 -23.67 -3.15 2.63
CA SER A 134 -22.58 -3.61 3.51
C SER A 134 -21.28 -3.81 2.76
N VAL A 135 -21.34 -4.33 1.51
CA VAL A 135 -20.19 -4.47 0.62
C VAL A 135 -19.62 -3.10 0.24
N LEU A 136 -20.48 -2.16 -0.16
CA LEU A 136 -20.03 -0.81 -0.53
C LEU A 136 -19.39 -0.07 0.65
N LEU A 137 -19.98 -0.18 1.85
CA LEU A 137 -19.43 0.41 3.07
C LEU A 137 -18.11 -0.24 3.47
N LEU A 138 -17.98 -1.57 3.31
CA LEU A 138 -16.72 -2.28 3.53
C LEU A 138 -15.64 -1.79 2.57
N ILE A 139 -15.92 -1.76 1.27
CA ILE A 139 -14.99 -1.27 0.24
C ILE A 139 -14.56 0.17 0.54
N PHE A 140 -15.53 1.05 0.82
CA PHE A 140 -15.24 2.44 1.16
C PHE A 140 -14.40 2.54 2.44
N GLY A 141 -14.74 1.74 3.46
CA GLY A 141 -14.01 1.68 4.72
C GLY A 141 -12.57 1.18 4.55
N LEU A 142 -12.31 0.21 3.68
CA LEU A 142 -10.97 -0.28 3.35
C LEU A 142 -10.19 0.75 2.53
N LEU A 143 -10.84 1.41 1.57
CA LEU A 143 -10.23 2.50 0.80
C LEU A 143 -9.79 3.64 1.70
N TRP A 144 -10.68 4.11 2.57
CA TRP A 144 -10.42 5.27 3.41
C TRP A 144 -9.45 4.99 4.55
N ARG A 145 -9.54 3.82 5.20
CA ARG A 145 -8.73 3.52 6.39
C ARG A 145 -7.36 2.92 6.07
N ALA A 146 -7.21 2.25 4.94
CA ALA A 146 -5.96 1.58 4.56
C ALA A 146 -5.38 2.13 3.25
N ALA A 147 -6.07 1.90 2.12
CA ALA A 147 -5.46 2.14 0.82
C ALA A 147 -5.10 3.61 0.56
N LEU A 148 -6.06 4.53 0.71
CA LEU A 148 -5.85 5.94 0.35
C LEU A 148 -4.77 6.63 1.19
N PRO A 149 -4.78 6.56 2.54
CA PRO A 149 -3.73 7.19 3.34
C PRO A 149 -2.34 6.65 3.01
N GLU A 150 -2.22 5.33 2.85
CA GLU A 150 -0.93 4.68 2.60
C GLU A 150 -0.40 4.96 1.21
N GLU A 151 -1.23 4.93 0.17
CA GLU A 151 -0.80 5.26 -1.20
C GLU A 151 -0.43 6.76 -1.34
N LEU A 152 -1.20 7.66 -0.69
CA LEU A 152 -0.88 9.09 -0.65
C LEU A 152 0.47 9.35 0.04
N LEU A 153 0.69 8.76 1.22
CA LEU A 153 1.90 9.00 1.98
C LEU A 153 3.12 8.33 1.35
N LEU A 154 3.01 7.05 0.95
CA LEU A 154 4.18 6.27 0.57
C LEU A 154 4.50 6.39 -0.91
N ARG A 155 3.50 6.31 -1.79
CA ARG A 155 3.75 6.26 -3.24
C ARG A 155 3.78 7.65 -3.81
N ILE A 156 2.79 8.48 -3.51
CA ILE A 156 2.72 9.85 -4.03
C ILE A 156 3.71 10.77 -3.34
N THR A 157 3.84 10.64 -2.01
CA THR A 157 4.70 11.56 -1.25
C THR A 157 6.13 11.04 -1.13
N LEU A 158 6.34 9.98 -0.36
CA LEU A 158 7.67 9.51 0.05
C LEU A 158 8.56 9.05 -1.11
N GLN A 159 8.07 8.16 -1.99
CA GLN A 159 8.90 7.56 -3.04
C GLN A 159 9.52 8.57 -4.02
N PRO A 160 8.79 9.54 -4.61
CA PRO A 160 9.37 10.54 -5.51
C PRO A 160 10.43 11.41 -4.84
N ARG A 161 10.28 11.66 -3.54
CA ARG A 161 11.21 12.46 -2.73
C ARG A 161 12.47 11.67 -2.38
N LEU A 162 12.34 10.39 -2.08
CA LEU A 162 13.48 9.46 -1.98
C LEU A 162 14.27 9.40 -3.31
N ALA A 163 13.56 9.32 -4.44
CA ALA A 163 14.17 9.23 -5.77
C ALA A 163 14.97 10.48 -6.18
N GLN A 164 14.90 11.59 -5.42
CA GLN A 164 15.78 12.74 -5.61
C GLN A 164 17.20 12.51 -5.06
N PHE A 165 17.39 11.52 -4.19
CA PHE A 165 18.65 11.28 -3.49
C PHE A 165 19.28 9.93 -3.82
N VAL A 166 18.47 8.97 -4.29
CA VAL A 166 18.93 7.63 -4.64
C VAL A 166 18.33 7.19 -5.98
N PRO A 167 18.96 6.24 -6.70
CA PRO A 167 18.36 5.69 -7.90
C PRO A 167 16.96 5.14 -7.63
N LEU A 168 16.06 5.28 -8.59
CA LEU A 168 14.65 4.94 -8.44
C LEU A 168 14.41 3.52 -7.90
N GLY A 169 15.18 2.52 -8.34
CA GLY A 169 15.05 1.15 -7.83
C GLY A 169 15.27 1.06 -6.31
N TRP A 170 16.26 1.81 -5.80
CA TRP A 170 16.50 1.93 -4.37
C TRP A 170 15.41 2.73 -3.66
N ALA A 171 14.88 3.78 -4.28
CA ALA A 171 13.75 4.52 -3.72
C ALA A 171 12.50 3.64 -3.53
N ILE A 172 12.18 2.79 -4.53
CA ILE A 172 11.08 1.82 -4.44
C ILE A 172 11.36 0.80 -3.33
N LEU A 173 12.58 0.25 -3.27
CA LEU A 173 12.95 -0.74 -2.25
C LEU A 173 12.85 -0.15 -0.84
N VAL A 174 13.44 1.03 -0.60
CA VAL A 174 13.41 1.71 0.71
C VAL A 174 11.98 2.05 1.10
N GLN A 175 11.17 2.60 0.18
CA GLN A 175 9.75 2.85 0.45
C GLN A 175 9.01 1.56 0.82
N SER A 176 9.30 0.45 0.14
CA SER A 176 8.65 -0.84 0.40
C SER A 176 9.03 -1.41 1.77
N LEU A 177 10.30 -1.27 2.16
CA LEU A 177 10.76 -1.65 3.50
C LEU A 177 10.11 -0.77 4.58
N LEU A 178 9.93 0.52 4.32
CA LEU A 178 9.23 1.44 5.23
C LEU A 178 7.74 1.13 5.33
N PHE A 179 7.09 0.72 4.23
CA PHE A 179 5.73 0.18 4.25
C PHE A 179 5.63 -1.06 5.14
N SER A 180 6.50 -2.05 4.92
CA SER A 180 6.55 -3.27 5.73
C SER A 180 6.82 -2.95 7.20
N ALA A 181 7.77 -2.05 7.50
CA ALA A 181 8.05 -1.61 8.85
C ALA A 181 6.83 -0.93 9.51
N GLY A 182 6.04 -0.18 8.73
CA GLY A 182 4.79 0.44 9.19
C GLY A 182 3.76 -0.55 9.73
N HIS A 183 3.81 -1.80 9.26
CA HIS A 183 2.91 -2.87 9.67
C HIS A 183 3.48 -3.76 10.80
N LEU A 184 4.75 -3.58 11.19
CA LEU A 184 5.33 -4.34 12.31
C LEU A 184 4.54 -4.20 13.62
N PRO A 185 4.05 -3.01 14.01
CA PRO A 185 3.24 -2.89 15.21
C PRO A 185 1.97 -3.75 15.18
N GLN A 186 1.31 -3.85 14.02
CA GLN A 186 0.13 -4.69 13.86
C GLN A 186 0.50 -6.17 14.04
N GLN A 187 1.56 -6.63 13.38
CA GLN A 187 1.98 -8.04 13.45
C GLN A 187 2.43 -8.44 14.87
N LEU A 188 3.31 -7.64 15.48
CA LEU A 188 3.97 -8.00 16.74
C LEU A 188 3.14 -7.68 17.99
N ILE A 189 2.34 -6.60 17.96
CA ILE A 189 1.59 -6.13 19.13
C ILE A 189 0.15 -6.60 19.06
N TYR A 190 -0.54 -6.35 17.94
CA TYR A 190 -1.96 -6.66 17.81
C TYR A 190 -2.20 -8.16 17.57
N TYR A 191 -1.52 -8.74 16.59
CA TYR A 191 -1.63 -10.18 16.29
C TYR A 191 -0.73 -11.06 17.15
N GLN A 192 0.26 -10.49 17.84
CA GLN A 192 1.22 -11.21 18.69
C GLN A 192 1.98 -12.31 17.93
N GLU A 193 2.23 -12.07 16.64
CA GLU A 193 2.94 -13.01 15.78
C GLU A 193 4.42 -13.13 16.18
N PRO A 194 5.02 -14.33 16.10
CA PRO A 194 6.46 -14.50 16.20
C PRO A 194 7.19 -13.64 15.16
N ILE A 195 8.33 -13.02 15.56
CA ILE A 195 9.10 -12.11 14.71
C ILE A 195 9.42 -12.72 13.33
N LEU A 196 9.73 -14.02 13.29
CA LEU A 196 10.05 -14.70 12.03
C LEU A 196 8.84 -14.79 11.09
N ILE A 197 7.65 -15.08 11.63
CA ILE A 197 6.40 -15.16 10.87
C ILE A 197 6.01 -13.77 10.38
N ALA A 198 6.05 -12.77 11.27
CA ALA A 198 5.83 -11.37 10.92
C ALA A 198 6.77 -10.89 9.81
N ALA A 199 8.07 -11.21 9.89
CA ALA A 199 9.03 -10.84 8.85
C ALA A 199 8.75 -11.56 7.51
N ALA A 200 8.41 -12.85 7.54
CA ALA A 200 8.06 -13.60 6.35
C ALA A 200 6.82 -13.02 5.64
N ASP A 201 5.76 -12.72 6.40
CA ASP A 201 4.55 -12.10 5.86
C ASP A 201 4.85 -10.72 5.25
N LEU A 202 5.52 -9.84 5.99
CA LEU A 202 5.75 -8.45 5.58
C LEU A 202 6.73 -8.31 4.41
N LEU A 203 7.68 -9.23 4.25
CA LEU A 203 8.65 -9.16 3.15
C LEU A 203 8.13 -9.84 1.88
N ILE A 204 7.29 -10.87 2.00
CA ILE A 204 6.88 -11.70 0.86
C ILE A 204 5.47 -11.35 0.39
N VAL A 205 4.55 -11.12 1.32
CA VAL A 205 3.12 -10.93 1.04
C VAL A 205 2.76 -9.44 1.12
N ASN A 206 2.93 -8.85 2.30
CA ASN A 206 2.55 -7.46 2.58
C ASN A 206 3.74 -6.51 2.34
N ASN A 207 4.24 -6.50 1.10
CA ASN A 207 5.32 -5.60 0.68
C ASN A 207 4.86 -4.55 -0.33
N GLY A 208 5.49 -3.37 -0.30
CA GLY A 208 5.11 -2.24 -1.14
C GLY A 208 5.69 -2.24 -2.57
N ILE A 209 6.46 -3.25 -2.96
CA ILE A 209 7.35 -3.17 -4.13
C ILE A 209 6.57 -3.01 -5.44
N ILE A 210 5.53 -3.82 -5.62
CA ILE A 210 4.72 -3.78 -6.85
C ILE A 210 3.94 -2.46 -6.96
N GLY A 211 3.45 -1.95 -5.84
CA GLY A 211 2.82 -0.61 -5.77
C GLY A 211 3.81 0.49 -6.18
N GLY A 212 5.04 0.45 -5.67
CA GLY A 212 6.05 1.44 -6.04
C GLY A 212 6.46 1.40 -7.52
N TYR A 213 6.55 0.19 -8.09
CA TYR A 213 6.80 0.02 -9.53
C TYR A 213 5.63 0.53 -10.38
N LEU A 214 4.39 0.14 -10.06
CA LEU A 214 3.19 0.58 -10.78
C LEU A 214 2.99 2.10 -10.67
N TRP A 215 3.26 2.70 -9.51
CA TRP A 215 3.24 4.14 -9.34
C TRP A 215 4.21 4.82 -10.29
N TRP A 216 5.47 4.36 -10.31
CA TRP A 216 6.48 4.94 -11.20
C TRP A 216 6.04 4.91 -12.67
N ARG A 217 5.47 3.79 -13.10
CA ARG A 217 5.07 3.60 -14.51
C ARG A 217 3.78 4.31 -14.89
N THR A 218 2.81 4.42 -14.00
CA THR A 218 1.45 4.91 -14.35
C THR A 218 1.10 6.27 -13.78
N ARG A 219 1.68 6.64 -12.64
CA ARG A 219 1.28 7.81 -11.85
C ARG A 219 -0.24 7.89 -11.61
N SER A 220 -0.88 6.73 -11.44
CA SER A 220 -2.33 6.63 -11.24
C SER A 220 -2.67 6.11 -9.85
N LEU A 221 -3.15 7.02 -9.00
CA LEU A 221 -3.71 6.70 -7.69
C LEU A 221 -4.90 5.74 -7.79
N PRO A 222 -5.89 5.91 -8.68
CA PRO A 222 -6.98 4.94 -8.83
C PRO A 222 -6.49 3.50 -9.05
N LEU A 223 -5.46 3.30 -9.87
CA LEU A 223 -4.88 1.98 -10.09
C LEU A 223 -4.21 1.44 -8.83
N LEU A 224 -3.49 2.28 -8.09
CA LEU A 224 -2.88 1.89 -6.82
C LEU A 224 -3.92 1.55 -5.75
N LEU A 225 -5.02 2.30 -5.66
CA LEU A 225 -6.10 2.01 -4.72
C LEU A 225 -6.73 0.64 -4.98
N LEU A 226 -6.98 0.32 -6.26
CA LEU A 226 -7.52 -0.98 -6.63
C LEU A 226 -6.51 -2.11 -6.42
N LEU A 227 -5.24 -1.88 -6.79
CA LEU A 227 -4.17 -2.81 -6.46
C LEU A 227 -4.14 -3.09 -4.95
N HIS A 228 -4.20 -2.05 -4.14
CA HIS A 228 -4.14 -2.16 -2.69
C HIS A 228 -5.34 -2.97 -2.15
N LEU A 229 -6.54 -2.68 -2.65
CA LEU A 229 -7.75 -3.40 -2.26
C LEU A 229 -7.74 -4.89 -2.61
N PHE A 230 -7.13 -5.29 -3.73
CA PHE A 230 -7.24 -6.67 -4.23
C PHE A 230 -5.96 -7.48 -4.10
N ALA A 231 -4.81 -6.83 -3.89
CA ALA A 231 -3.52 -7.50 -3.76
C ALA A 231 -2.97 -7.47 -2.31
N TYR A 232 -3.30 -6.47 -1.50
CA TYR A 232 -2.82 -6.38 -0.11
C TYR A 232 -3.94 -6.60 0.91
N ALA A 233 -5.09 -5.96 0.72
CA ALA A 233 -6.28 -6.28 1.48
C ALA A 233 -6.82 -7.61 0.93
N ARG A 234 -6.50 -8.71 1.61
CA ARG A 234 -7.12 -10.01 1.31
C ARG A 234 -8.63 -9.88 1.57
N PHE A 235 -9.41 -9.49 0.55
CA PHE A 235 -10.79 -9.98 0.44
C PHE A 235 -10.64 -11.50 0.51
N GLY A 236 -10.95 -12.09 1.67
CA GLY A 236 -10.56 -13.44 2.03
C GLY A 236 -10.72 -14.44 0.89
N ILE A 237 -9.58 -14.78 0.27
CA ILE A 237 -9.37 -16.04 -0.43
C ILE A 237 -8.35 -16.80 0.42
#